data_AF-A0A6L7KGM0-F1
#
_entry.id   AF-A0A6L7KGM0-F1
#
_cell.length_a   1.000
_cell.length_b   1.000
_cell.length_c   1.000
_cell.angle_alpha   90.00
_cell.angle_beta   90.00
_cell.angle_gamma   90.00
#
_symmetry.space_group_name_H-M   'P 1'
#
loop_
_entity.id
_entity.type
_entity.pdbx_description
1 polymer ?
#
loop_
_entity_poly.entity_id
_entity_poly.type
_entity_poly.pdbx_seq_one_letter_code
_entity_poly.pdbx_strand_id
1 'polypeptide(L)'
;MSRDHHPAKPLARRHMPAGFDISIERYTSGRRVRIPDDYGPAQGMRGFDGYRNIIDYIVRITHRIWESADNAGAPREVEYIDACYAPNSKVYDDYGLQRGSRKIIGDTHHTTGAFPDIVLDAEEVIWAGDDAVGFHTSHLTRIKGTNTSPSRYGPATGARVSFLVIANCVALENDIFLEHVLYNTSAMLKQLGLDLWQEAARLAADPPPGWPRDQLVWNELRSAAAPARPLSQAEPVDSFDPDALARSIHDNIWNGDGAAIAEHYDADMRFEGVTDREFVGTDAYRGYVDELRTAFPDLTLQTDETYWMGNDTDGWLVSTRWSADGTHSGATIYGEPTGKRCQIWGITQWRIRDGRVVREWQLFNEFDLMMQIARARNE
;
A
#
# COMPACT_ATOMS: atom_id res chain seq x y z
N MET A 1 -21.97 17.69 -11.83
CA MET A 1 -21.16 18.37 -10.80
C MET A 1 -19.70 18.07 -11.09
N SER A 2 -18.75 18.93 -10.68
CA SER A 2 -17.32 18.65 -10.86
C SER A 2 -16.95 17.43 -10.01
N ARG A 3 -16.46 16.36 -10.61
CA ARG A 3 -15.91 15.16 -9.94
C ARG A 3 -14.45 15.39 -9.53
N ASP A 4 -14.23 16.53 -8.87
CA ASP A 4 -12.91 16.94 -8.39
C ASP A 4 -12.97 17.14 -6.88
N HIS A 5 -12.30 16.24 -6.16
CA HIS A 5 -12.28 16.19 -4.70
C HIS A 5 -10.88 16.55 -4.14
N HIS A 6 -9.96 17.04 -4.99
CA HIS A 6 -8.64 17.45 -4.54
C HIS A 6 -8.66 18.80 -3.80
N PRO A 7 -7.76 19.00 -2.81
CA PRO A 7 -6.91 18.00 -2.19
C PRO A 7 -7.68 17.10 -1.21
N ALA A 8 -7.19 15.88 -0.99
CA ALA A 8 -7.69 15.02 0.09
C ALA A 8 -7.55 15.74 1.43
N LYS A 9 -8.62 15.72 2.24
CA LYS A 9 -8.62 16.35 3.56
C LYS A 9 -7.92 15.44 4.56
N PRO A 10 -7.10 15.99 5.48
CA PRO A 10 -6.51 15.20 6.53
C PRO A 10 -7.58 14.70 7.51
N LEU A 11 -7.33 13.54 8.10
CA LEU A 11 -8.19 12.94 9.12
C LEU A 11 -8.06 13.66 10.47
N ALA A 12 -9.02 13.39 11.36
CA ALA A 12 -9.06 13.80 12.76
C ALA A 12 -9.45 12.57 13.59
N ARG A 13 -9.21 12.57 14.91
CA ARG A 13 -9.46 11.36 15.74
C ARG A 13 -10.88 10.83 15.66
N ARG A 14 -11.87 11.71 15.58
CA ARG A 14 -13.29 11.34 15.46
C ARG A 14 -13.60 10.50 14.22
N HIS A 15 -12.71 10.46 13.24
CA HIS A 15 -12.88 9.68 12.01
C HIS A 15 -12.33 8.25 12.14
N MET A 16 -11.65 7.90 13.23
CA MET A 16 -11.09 6.56 13.47
C MET A 16 -12.18 5.64 14.03
N PRO A 17 -12.40 4.44 13.44
CA PRO A 17 -13.35 3.49 13.99
C PRO A 17 -12.91 2.99 15.37
N ALA A 18 -13.82 3.05 16.35
CA ALA A 18 -13.57 2.60 17.74
C ALA A 18 -13.54 1.07 17.92
N GLY A 19 -13.62 0.31 16.82
CA GLY A 19 -13.70 -1.13 16.84
C GLY A 19 -13.80 -1.71 15.43
N PHE A 20 -14.18 -2.98 15.36
CA PHE A 20 -14.18 -3.76 14.12
C PHE A 20 -15.59 -4.04 13.57
N ASP A 21 -16.57 -3.20 13.89
CA ASP A 21 -17.96 -3.37 13.41
C ASP A 21 -18.07 -3.34 11.89
N ILE A 22 -17.22 -2.52 11.26
CA ILE A 22 -17.01 -2.52 9.83
C ILE A 22 -15.59 -3.02 9.57
N SER A 23 -15.44 -4.32 9.31
CA SER A 23 -14.15 -4.97 9.07
C SER A 23 -14.29 -6.19 8.17
N ILE A 24 -13.27 -6.45 7.35
CA ILE A 24 -13.29 -7.56 6.40
C ILE A 24 -13.17 -8.93 7.09
N GLU A 25 -12.47 -9.02 8.23
CA GLU A 25 -12.35 -10.28 8.98
C GLU A 25 -13.72 -10.80 9.43
N ARG A 26 -14.61 -9.90 9.88
CA ARG A 26 -15.99 -10.27 10.25
C ARG A 26 -16.80 -10.76 9.04
N TYR A 27 -16.66 -10.10 7.88
CA TYR A 27 -17.49 -10.41 6.71
C TYR A 27 -17.03 -11.67 5.98
N THR A 28 -15.72 -11.92 5.96
CA THR A 28 -15.14 -13.09 5.30
C THR A 28 -15.16 -14.36 6.16
N SER A 29 -15.72 -14.29 7.38
CA SER A 29 -15.70 -15.39 8.36
C SER A 29 -14.29 -15.94 8.59
N GLY A 30 -13.31 -15.04 8.80
CA GLY A 30 -11.91 -15.40 8.90
C GLY A 30 -11.36 -15.97 7.60
N ARG A 31 -11.60 -15.28 6.47
CA ARG A 31 -11.09 -15.63 5.13
C ARG A 31 -11.66 -16.92 4.52
N ARG A 32 -12.76 -17.47 5.07
CA ARG A 32 -13.47 -18.63 4.49
C ARG A 32 -14.28 -18.27 3.24
N VAL A 33 -14.76 -17.04 3.16
CA VAL A 33 -15.49 -16.49 2.01
C VAL A 33 -14.78 -15.23 1.56
N ARG A 34 -14.39 -15.14 0.28
CA ARG A 34 -13.66 -13.98 -0.23
C ARG A 34 -14.56 -12.81 -0.57
N ILE A 35 -15.69 -13.10 -1.20
CA ILE A 35 -16.72 -12.11 -1.59
C ILE A 35 -17.99 -12.45 -0.80
N PRO A 36 -18.22 -11.82 0.36
CA PRO A 36 -19.41 -12.10 1.17
C PRO A 36 -20.68 -11.48 0.57
N ASP A 37 -21.82 -12.10 0.83
CA ASP A 37 -23.13 -11.54 0.45
C ASP A 37 -23.57 -10.44 1.43
N ASP A 38 -23.22 -10.60 2.72
CA ASP A 38 -23.53 -9.66 3.80
C ASP A 38 -22.26 -8.94 4.29
N TYR A 39 -22.28 -7.62 4.18
CA TYR A 39 -21.22 -6.74 4.66
C TYR A 39 -21.64 -6.04 5.97
N GLY A 40 -22.40 -6.67 6.86
CA GLY A 40 -22.56 -6.22 8.25
C GLY A 40 -23.45 -4.98 8.45
N PRO A 41 -23.10 -4.01 9.32
CA PRO A 41 -23.92 -2.82 9.55
C PRO A 41 -23.83 -1.79 8.41
N ALA A 42 -24.87 -0.97 8.28
CA ALA A 42 -24.86 0.16 7.35
C ALA A 42 -24.05 1.34 7.90
N GLN A 43 -23.40 2.08 7.01
CA GLN A 43 -22.64 3.30 7.29
C GLN A 43 -23.23 4.47 6.48
N GLY A 44 -22.98 5.72 6.90
CA GLY A 44 -23.23 6.88 6.05
C GLY A 44 -22.36 6.78 4.78
N MET A 45 -23.01 6.67 3.62
CA MET A 45 -22.36 6.47 2.31
C MET A 45 -22.91 7.46 1.28
N ARG A 46 -23.13 8.72 1.69
CA ARG A 46 -23.67 9.78 0.82
C ARG A 46 -22.87 9.90 -0.46
N GLY A 47 -23.57 9.77 -1.60
CA GLY A 47 -22.98 9.88 -2.93
C GLY A 47 -22.36 8.58 -3.46
N PHE A 48 -22.31 7.49 -2.69
CA PHE A 48 -21.86 6.18 -3.17
C PHE A 48 -23.03 5.36 -3.73
N ASP A 49 -22.76 4.52 -4.74
CA ASP A 49 -23.78 3.81 -5.51
C ASP A 49 -24.31 2.54 -4.81
N GLY A 50 -25.13 2.72 -3.76
CA GLY A 50 -25.89 1.63 -3.15
C GLY A 50 -25.07 0.65 -2.29
N TYR A 51 -23.83 1.01 -1.98
CA TYR A 51 -22.97 0.25 -1.08
C TYR A 51 -23.36 0.45 0.38
N ARG A 52 -23.26 -0.63 1.15
CA ARG A 52 -23.71 -0.68 2.54
C ARG A 52 -22.76 0.03 3.50
N ASN A 53 -21.46 -0.10 3.26
CA ASN A 53 -20.38 0.58 3.97
C ASN A 53 -19.10 0.60 3.12
N ILE A 54 -18.03 1.18 3.64
CA ILE A 54 -16.80 1.35 2.88
C ILE A 54 -16.12 0.02 2.48
N ILE A 55 -16.20 -1.02 3.32
CA ILE A 55 -15.63 -2.34 3.00
C ILE A 55 -16.39 -3.00 1.85
N ASP A 56 -17.73 -2.89 1.87
CA ASP A 56 -18.60 -3.34 0.77
C ASP A 56 -18.22 -2.66 -0.55
N TYR A 57 -18.06 -1.34 -0.51
CA TYR A 57 -17.58 -0.56 -1.66
C TYR A 57 -16.24 -1.10 -2.19
N ILE A 58 -15.20 -1.12 -1.35
CA ILE A 58 -13.84 -1.52 -1.79
C ILE A 58 -13.79 -2.95 -2.33
N VAL A 59 -14.38 -3.92 -1.63
CA VAL A 59 -14.28 -5.33 -2.02
C VAL A 59 -15.09 -5.59 -3.30
N ARG A 60 -16.32 -5.06 -3.40
CA ARG A 60 -17.17 -5.30 -4.57
C ARG A 60 -16.71 -4.56 -5.82
N ILE A 61 -16.25 -3.31 -5.72
CA ILE A 61 -15.72 -2.61 -6.92
C ILE A 61 -14.47 -3.32 -7.43
N THR A 62 -13.57 -3.74 -6.53
CA THR A 62 -12.33 -4.45 -6.90
C THR A 62 -12.66 -5.75 -7.61
N HIS A 63 -13.55 -6.57 -7.03
CA HIS A 63 -14.01 -7.81 -7.67
C HIS A 63 -14.64 -7.55 -9.04
N ARG A 64 -15.55 -6.56 -9.14
CA ARG A 64 -16.25 -6.20 -10.38
C ARG A 64 -15.30 -5.76 -11.50
N ILE A 65 -14.30 -4.95 -11.18
CA ILE A 65 -13.36 -4.39 -12.16
C ILE A 65 -12.38 -5.46 -12.66
N TRP A 66 -11.83 -6.25 -11.74
CA TRP A 66 -10.64 -7.05 -12.03
C TRP A 66 -10.92 -8.49 -12.41
N GLU A 67 -11.97 -9.10 -11.88
CA GLU A 67 -12.13 -10.55 -11.92
C GLU A 67 -13.21 -10.97 -12.91
N SER A 68 -12.86 -11.86 -13.85
CA SER A 68 -13.88 -12.48 -14.69
C SER A 68 -14.69 -13.47 -13.85
N ALA A 69 -16.01 -13.54 -14.07
CA ALA A 69 -16.79 -14.61 -13.48
C ALA A 69 -16.37 -15.99 -13.98
N ASP A 70 -15.59 -16.65 -13.14
CA ASP A 70 -15.73 -18.07 -12.85
C ASP A 70 -16.10 -18.31 -11.37
N ASN A 71 -16.59 -17.28 -10.64
CA ASN A 71 -17.06 -17.41 -9.24
C ASN A 71 -18.42 -16.74 -8.91
N ALA A 72 -19.09 -16.02 -9.83
CA ALA A 72 -20.38 -15.36 -9.56
C ALA A 72 -21.30 -15.03 -10.77
N GLY A 73 -20.95 -15.43 -12.00
CA GLY A 73 -21.84 -15.34 -13.18
C GLY A 73 -21.85 -14.04 -14.03
N ALA A 74 -21.07 -13.01 -13.71
CA ALA A 74 -20.95 -11.78 -14.53
C ALA A 74 -19.51 -11.52 -15.04
N PRO A 75 -19.31 -11.13 -16.32
CA PRO A 75 -17.98 -10.79 -16.83
C PRO A 75 -17.36 -9.62 -16.04
N ARG A 76 -16.03 -9.53 -16.02
CA ARG A 76 -15.35 -8.35 -15.44
C ARG A 76 -15.72 -7.09 -16.18
N GLU A 77 -15.77 -5.96 -15.47
CA GLU A 77 -16.19 -4.66 -15.99
C GLU A 77 -15.10 -3.62 -15.75
N VAL A 78 -14.02 -3.65 -16.54
CA VAL A 78 -12.89 -2.71 -16.41
C VAL A 78 -13.36 -1.26 -16.57
N GLU A 79 -14.33 -1.02 -17.46
CA GLU A 79 -14.90 0.30 -17.71
C GLU A 79 -15.64 0.88 -16.50
N TYR A 80 -16.00 0.06 -15.49
CA TYR A 80 -16.61 0.56 -14.25
C TYR A 80 -15.68 1.51 -13.48
N ILE A 81 -14.38 1.50 -13.76
CA ILE A 81 -13.43 2.52 -13.28
C ILE A 81 -13.92 3.95 -13.60
N ASP A 82 -14.57 4.20 -14.74
CA ASP A 82 -15.10 5.54 -15.05
C ASP A 82 -16.23 5.97 -14.07
N ALA A 83 -16.88 5.04 -13.40
CA ALA A 83 -17.92 5.31 -12.42
C ALA A 83 -17.37 5.47 -11.00
N CYS A 84 -16.23 4.84 -10.68
CA CYS A 84 -15.69 4.82 -9.31
C CYS A 84 -14.31 5.46 -9.13
N TYR A 85 -13.68 5.99 -10.18
CA TYR A 85 -12.47 6.81 -10.10
C TYR A 85 -12.75 8.21 -10.67
N ALA A 86 -12.26 9.23 -9.97
CA ALA A 86 -12.35 10.61 -10.46
C ALA A 86 -11.63 10.75 -11.82
N PRO A 87 -12.17 11.54 -12.77
CA PRO A 87 -11.50 11.79 -14.05
C PRO A 87 -10.10 12.38 -13.91
N ASN A 88 -9.81 13.07 -12.81
CA ASN A 88 -8.53 13.66 -12.46
C ASN A 88 -7.81 12.92 -11.30
N SER A 89 -8.13 11.64 -11.08
CA SER A 89 -7.51 10.82 -10.04
C SER A 89 -5.99 10.88 -10.09
N LYS A 90 -5.35 10.89 -8.92
CA LYS A 90 -3.89 10.79 -8.78
C LYS A 90 -3.54 9.44 -8.18
N VAL A 91 -2.79 8.62 -8.92
CA VAL A 91 -2.30 7.32 -8.44
C VAL A 91 -0.77 7.36 -8.41
N TYR A 92 -0.19 7.23 -7.22
CA TYR A 92 1.24 7.06 -7.01
C TYR A 92 1.54 5.56 -6.93
N ASP A 93 2.13 5.01 -7.98
CA ASP A 93 2.51 3.60 -8.06
C ASP A 93 4.04 3.41 -7.99
N ASP A 94 4.50 2.16 -8.11
CA ASP A 94 5.92 1.82 -8.21
C ASP A 94 6.63 2.61 -9.32
N TYR A 95 5.92 3.04 -10.36
CA TYR A 95 6.46 3.70 -11.55
C TYR A 95 6.23 5.22 -11.59
N GLY A 96 5.76 5.82 -10.50
CA GLY A 96 5.58 7.27 -10.40
C GLY A 96 4.12 7.69 -10.37
N LEU A 97 3.83 8.90 -10.85
CA LEU A 97 2.49 9.48 -10.80
C LEU A 97 1.71 9.24 -12.08
N GLN A 98 0.59 8.53 -11.94
CA GLN A 98 -0.40 8.29 -12.97
C GLN A 98 -1.60 9.20 -12.76
N ARG A 99 -2.12 9.81 -13.84
CA ARG A 99 -3.21 10.79 -13.77
C ARG A 99 -4.42 10.37 -14.59
N GLY A 100 -5.58 10.35 -13.93
CA GLY A 100 -6.90 10.22 -14.51
C GLY A 100 -7.36 8.79 -14.78
N SER A 101 -8.68 8.58 -14.63
CA SER A 101 -9.35 7.27 -14.76
C SER A 101 -9.05 6.56 -16.08
N ARG A 102 -8.90 7.30 -17.19
CA ARG A 102 -8.59 6.74 -18.51
C ARG A 102 -7.26 5.99 -18.55
N LYS A 103 -6.25 6.49 -17.83
CA LYS A 103 -4.97 5.79 -17.74
C LYS A 103 -5.12 4.49 -16.94
N ILE A 104 -5.84 4.55 -15.81
CA ILE A 104 -6.11 3.39 -14.95
C ILE A 104 -6.86 2.29 -15.72
N ILE A 105 -7.84 2.67 -16.55
CA ILE A 105 -8.54 1.73 -17.46
C ILE A 105 -7.56 1.04 -18.41
N GLY A 106 -6.65 1.81 -19.04
CA GLY A 106 -5.65 1.25 -19.95
C GLY A 106 -4.69 0.27 -19.26
N ASP A 107 -4.18 0.63 -18.08
CA ASP A 107 -3.28 -0.21 -17.30
C ASP A 107 -3.98 -1.48 -16.77
N THR A 108 -5.26 -1.36 -16.42
CA THR A 108 -6.11 -2.48 -15.99
C THR A 108 -6.34 -3.44 -17.16
N HIS A 109 -6.68 -2.95 -18.36
CA HIS A 109 -6.81 -3.78 -19.57
C HIS A 109 -5.50 -4.50 -19.91
N HIS A 110 -4.36 -3.81 -19.81
CA HIS A 110 -3.04 -4.42 -20.06
C HIS A 110 -2.76 -5.58 -19.08
N THR A 111 -3.03 -5.35 -17.80
CA THR A 111 -2.81 -6.36 -16.75
C THR A 111 -3.76 -7.54 -16.89
N THR A 112 -5.05 -7.28 -17.07
CA THR A 112 -6.08 -8.31 -17.22
C THR A 112 -5.93 -9.12 -18.51
N GLY A 113 -5.39 -8.52 -19.58
CA GLY A 113 -5.01 -9.24 -20.80
C GLY A 113 -3.81 -10.18 -20.61
N ALA A 114 -2.82 -9.75 -19.81
CA ALA A 114 -1.64 -10.54 -19.47
C ALA A 114 -1.95 -11.68 -18.47
N PHE A 115 -2.93 -11.47 -17.58
CA PHE A 115 -3.38 -12.39 -16.53
C PHE A 115 -4.91 -12.55 -16.57
N PRO A 116 -5.46 -13.35 -17.51
CA PRO A 116 -6.90 -13.47 -17.69
C PRO A 116 -7.61 -14.19 -16.54
N ASP A 117 -6.91 -14.91 -15.67
CA ASP A 117 -7.45 -15.54 -14.45
C ASP A 117 -7.13 -14.73 -13.17
N ILE A 118 -6.78 -13.44 -13.31
CA ILE A 118 -6.38 -12.60 -12.17
C ILE A 118 -7.46 -12.51 -11.09
N VAL A 119 -7.02 -12.63 -9.84
CA VAL A 119 -7.83 -12.49 -8.62
C VAL A 119 -7.15 -11.49 -7.69
N LEU A 120 -7.93 -10.54 -7.17
CA LEU A 120 -7.51 -9.57 -6.16
C LEU A 120 -8.16 -9.95 -4.84
N ASP A 121 -7.44 -10.72 -4.05
CA ASP A 121 -7.95 -11.29 -2.81
C ASP A 121 -7.67 -10.36 -1.62
N ALA A 122 -8.70 -9.62 -1.18
CA ALA A 122 -8.60 -8.67 -0.07
C ALA A 122 -8.40 -9.40 1.27
N GLU A 123 -7.19 -9.33 1.83
CA GLU A 123 -6.80 -9.98 3.09
C GLU A 123 -7.14 -9.13 4.31
N GLU A 124 -6.97 -7.82 4.19
CA GLU A 124 -7.34 -6.82 5.20
C GLU A 124 -7.73 -5.49 4.53
N VAL A 125 -8.66 -4.73 5.12
CA VAL A 125 -8.94 -3.34 4.73
C VAL A 125 -9.07 -2.49 6.00
N ILE A 126 -8.02 -1.73 6.29
CA ILE A 126 -8.02 -0.75 7.39
C ILE A 126 -8.64 0.52 6.86
N TRP A 127 -9.58 1.14 7.58
CA TRP A 127 -10.22 2.36 7.12
C TRP A 127 -10.43 3.40 8.23
N ALA A 128 -10.57 4.65 7.79
CA ALA A 128 -11.02 5.78 8.60
C ALA A 128 -11.76 6.78 7.69
N GLY A 129 -12.37 7.80 8.28
CA GLY A 129 -13.11 8.82 7.54
C GLY A 129 -14.61 8.65 7.59
N ASP A 130 -15.30 9.46 6.81
CA ASP A 130 -16.76 9.46 6.65
C ASP A 130 -17.15 10.01 5.27
N ASP A 131 -18.44 10.01 4.97
CA ASP A 131 -18.99 10.50 3.70
C ASP A 131 -18.99 12.03 3.57
N ALA A 132 -18.35 12.78 4.48
CA ALA A 132 -18.19 14.22 4.42
C ALA A 132 -16.71 14.64 4.21
N VAL A 133 -15.77 13.97 4.88
CA VAL A 133 -14.32 14.21 4.73
C VAL A 133 -13.71 13.36 3.61
N GLY A 134 -14.30 12.20 3.32
CA GLY A 134 -13.75 11.16 2.46
C GLY A 134 -13.32 9.95 3.28
N PHE A 135 -13.45 8.76 2.71
CA PHE A 135 -12.96 7.52 3.30
C PHE A 135 -11.52 7.28 2.90
N HIS A 136 -10.65 7.06 3.88
CA HIS A 136 -9.27 6.65 3.69
C HIS A 136 -9.18 5.16 3.97
N THR A 137 -8.68 4.39 3.02
CA THR A 137 -8.68 2.92 3.10
C THR A 137 -7.31 2.36 2.74
N SER A 138 -6.81 1.38 3.50
CA SER A 138 -5.56 0.67 3.27
C SER A 138 -5.87 -0.78 2.95
N HIS A 139 -5.74 -1.16 1.67
CA HIS A 139 -6.09 -2.48 1.18
C HIS A 139 -4.86 -3.38 1.21
N LEU A 140 -4.84 -4.36 2.10
CA LEU A 140 -3.90 -5.48 2.02
C LEU A 140 -4.49 -6.52 1.08
N THR A 141 -3.94 -6.65 -0.12
CA THR A 141 -4.48 -7.51 -1.16
C THR A 141 -3.45 -8.50 -1.65
N ARG A 142 -3.86 -9.74 -1.88
CA ARG A 142 -3.06 -10.77 -2.54
C ARG A 142 -3.49 -10.88 -4.00
N ILE A 143 -2.65 -10.42 -4.93
CA ILE A 143 -2.88 -10.62 -6.36
C ILE A 143 -2.40 -12.00 -6.76
N LYS A 144 -3.24 -12.74 -7.48
CA LYS A 144 -2.94 -14.08 -8.00
C LYS A 144 -3.33 -14.14 -9.46
N GLY A 145 -2.58 -14.87 -10.29
CA GLY A 145 -2.94 -15.09 -11.70
C GLY A 145 -1.88 -15.89 -12.45
N THR A 146 -2.16 -16.20 -13.70
CA THR A 146 -1.29 -16.95 -14.61
C THR A 146 -0.96 -16.08 -15.81
N ASN A 147 0.33 -15.89 -16.11
CA ASN A 147 0.75 -15.06 -17.23
C ASN A 147 0.64 -15.82 -18.56
N THR A 148 -0.56 -15.82 -19.16
CA THR A 148 -0.85 -16.58 -20.39
C THR A 148 -0.67 -15.76 -21.67
N SER A 149 -0.51 -14.45 -21.56
CA SER A 149 -0.34 -13.53 -22.69
C SER A 149 0.86 -12.61 -22.46
N PRO A 150 1.40 -11.96 -23.50
CA PRO A 150 2.46 -10.97 -23.33
C PRO A 150 2.09 -9.90 -22.30
N SER A 151 3.06 -9.52 -21.48
CA SER A 151 2.94 -8.44 -20.51
C SER A 151 3.95 -7.33 -20.85
N ARG A 152 4.07 -6.32 -20.00
CA ARG A 152 5.13 -5.30 -20.16
C ARG A 152 6.53 -5.84 -19.90
N TYR A 153 6.63 -7.03 -19.32
CA TYR A 153 7.88 -7.70 -18.98
C TYR A 153 8.30 -8.75 -20.02
N GLY A 154 7.59 -8.82 -21.16
CA GLY A 154 7.94 -9.67 -22.28
C GLY A 154 6.84 -10.66 -22.68
N PRO A 155 7.20 -11.73 -23.43
CA PRO A 155 6.28 -12.78 -23.84
C PRO A 155 5.60 -13.47 -22.65
N ALA A 156 4.51 -14.18 -22.92
CA ALA A 156 3.84 -15.02 -21.93
C ALA A 156 4.82 -16.05 -21.34
N THR A 157 4.94 -16.06 -20.02
CA THR A 157 5.81 -16.99 -19.29
C THR A 157 5.10 -18.30 -18.92
N GLY A 158 3.76 -18.30 -18.88
CA GLY A 158 2.96 -19.39 -18.33
C GLY A 158 3.08 -19.54 -16.81
N ALA A 159 3.85 -18.68 -16.14
CA ALA A 159 4.07 -18.76 -14.71
C ALA A 159 2.82 -18.30 -13.95
N ARG A 160 2.57 -18.97 -12.82
CA ARG A 160 1.57 -18.54 -11.84
C ARG A 160 2.24 -17.63 -10.82
N VAL A 161 1.62 -16.48 -10.58
CA VAL A 161 2.07 -15.49 -9.61
C VAL A 161 1.10 -15.39 -8.43
N SER A 162 1.63 -15.03 -7.26
CA SER A 162 0.92 -14.71 -6.03
C SER A 162 1.77 -13.75 -5.22
N PHE A 163 1.37 -12.48 -5.15
CA PHE A 163 2.17 -11.43 -4.50
C PHE A 163 1.29 -10.42 -3.74
N LEU A 164 1.90 -9.77 -2.76
CA LEU A 164 1.24 -8.79 -1.90
C LEU A 164 1.12 -7.44 -2.59
N VAL A 165 0.02 -6.74 -2.35
CA VAL A 165 -0.20 -5.35 -2.74
C VAL A 165 -0.75 -4.59 -1.53
N ILE A 166 -0.25 -3.39 -1.30
CA ILE A 166 -0.83 -2.46 -0.32
C ILE A 166 -1.24 -1.19 -1.06
N ALA A 167 -2.53 -0.85 -1.01
CA ALA A 167 -3.08 0.35 -1.64
C ALA A 167 -3.77 1.23 -0.60
N ASN A 168 -3.28 2.46 -0.42
CA ASN A 168 -3.96 3.50 0.35
C ASN A 168 -4.80 4.36 -0.61
N CYS A 169 -6.13 4.30 -0.53
CA CYS A 169 -7.04 5.06 -1.37
C CYS A 169 -7.79 6.12 -0.55
N VAL A 170 -8.16 7.23 -1.19
CA VAL A 170 -9.14 8.19 -0.65
C VAL A 170 -10.32 8.29 -1.61
N ALA A 171 -11.50 8.00 -1.09
CA ALA A 171 -12.76 7.97 -1.83
C ALA A 171 -13.80 8.94 -1.25
N LEU A 172 -14.48 9.70 -2.11
CA LEU A 172 -15.58 10.59 -1.72
C LEU A 172 -16.63 10.62 -2.84
N GLU A 173 -17.91 10.52 -2.49
CA GLU A 173 -19.03 10.57 -3.46
C GLU A 173 -18.84 9.61 -4.65
N ASN A 174 -18.55 8.33 -4.35
CA ASN A 174 -18.25 7.25 -5.29
C ASN A 174 -16.90 7.36 -6.02
N ASP A 175 -16.14 8.45 -5.86
CA ASP A 175 -14.89 8.67 -6.58
C ASP A 175 -13.66 8.38 -5.74
N ILE A 176 -12.88 7.37 -6.13
CA ILE A 176 -11.47 7.25 -5.74
C ILE A 176 -10.68 8.30 -6.51
N PHE A 177 -10.17 9.30 -5.79
CA PHE A 177 -9.48 10.45 -6.40
C PHE A 177 -8.01 10.55 -6.03
N LEU A 178 -7.57 9.83 -5.00
CA LEU A 178 -6.18 9.71 -4.58
C LEU A 178 -5.87 8.26 -4.23
N GLU A 179 -4.74 7.74 -4.71
CA GLU A 179 -4.25 6.41 -4.39
C GLU A 179 -2.72 6.41 -4.29
N HIS A 180 -2.20 5.72 -3.28
CA HIS A 180 -0.80 5.33 -3.15
C HIS A 180 -0.74 3.81 -3.10
N VAL A 181 -0.16 3.17 -4.11
CA VAL A 181 -0.19 1.71 -4.27
C VAL A 181 1.19 1.13 -4.53
N LEU A 182 1.50 0.03 -3.84
CA LEU A 182 2.75 -0.72 -3.96
C LEU A 182 2.43 -2.17 -4.34
N TYR A 183 2.94 -2.65 -5.48
CA TYR A 183 2.52 -3.93 -6.07
C TYR A 183 3.46 -5.11 -5.75
N ASN A 184 4.41 -4.97 -4.81
CA ASN A 184 5.51 -5.94 -4.58
C ASN A 184 6.09 -6.46 -5.91
N THR A 185 6.37 -5.52 -6.83
CA THR A 185 6.75 -5.80 -8.22
C THR A 185 7.94 -6.76 -8.32
N SER A 186 8.91 -6.65 -7.41
CA SER A 186 10.07 -7.54 -7.37
C SER A 186 9.71 -9.00 -7.08
N ALA A 187 8.73 -9.28 -6.21
CA ALA A 187 8.23 -10.64 -6.00
C ALA A 187 7.60 -11.19 -7.28
N MET A 188 6.69 -10.42 -7.91
CA MET A 188 6.06 -10.82 -9.16
C MET A 188 7.09 -11.11 -10.26
N LEU A 189 8.09 -10.24 -10.45
CA LEU A 189 9.13 -10.42 -11.48
C LEU A 189 9.96 -11.69 -11.25
N LYS A 190 10.33 -12.01 -10.01
CA LYS A 190 10.99 -13.29 -9.67
C LYS A 190 10.11 -14.49 -10.01
N GLN A 191 8.82 -14.41 -9.73
CA GLN A 191 7.87 -15.48 -10.01
C GLN A 191 7.63 -15.66 -11.53
N LEU A 192 7.79 -14.59 -12.33
CA LEU A 192 7.83 -14.65 -13.79
C LEU A 192 9.17 -15.20 -14.35
N GLY A 193 10.17 -15.46 -13.49
CA GLY A 193 11.48 -15.97 -13.89
C GLY A 193 12.45 -14.91 -14.41
N LEU A 194 12.23 -13.63 -14.09
CA LEU A 194 13.03 -12.51 -14.57
C LEU A 194 14.13 -12.15 -13.57
N ASP A 195 15.30 -11.74 -14.08
CA ASP A 195 16.35 -11.16 -13.27
C ASP A 195 16.00 -9.71 -12.92
N LEU A 196 15.96 -9.41 -11.62
CA LEU A 196 15.50 -8.12 -11.13
C LEU A 196 16.41 -6.96 -11.52
N TRP A 197 17.73 -7.16 -11.53
CA TRP A 197 18.67 -6.08 -11.85
C TRP A 197 18.74 -5.82 -13.36
N GLN A 198 18.65 -6.87 -14.17
CA GLN A 198 18.53 -6.75 -15.61
C GLN A 198 17.25 -5.99 -15.98
N GLU A 199 16.12 -6.34 -15.36
CA GLU A 199 14.84 -5.69 -15.64
C GLU A 199 14.79 -4.26 -15.10
N ALA A 200 15.35 -4.02 -13.91
CA ALA A 200 15.50 -2.66 -13.37
C ALA A 200 16.37 -1.77 -14.27
N ALA A 201 17.49 -2.30 -14.80
CA ALA A 201 18.34 -1.56 -15.75
C ALA A 201 17.62 -1.30 -17.08
N ARG A 202 16.87 -2.28 -17.59
CA ARG A 202 16.07 -2.13 -18.82
C ARG A 202 15.01 -1.03 -18.68
N LEU A 203 14.24 -1.06 -17.60
CA LEU A 203 13.22 -0.05 -17.32
C LEU A 203 13.81 1.29 -16.90
N ALA A 204 14.98 1.35 -16.27
CA ALA A 204 15.64 2.63 -16.01
C ALA A 204 16.13 3.31 -17.30
N ALA A 205 16.49 2.53 -18.33
CA ALA A 205 16.94 3.05 -19.63
C ALA A 205 15.79 3.49 -20.54
N ASP A 206 14.65 2.82 -20.47
CA ASP A 206 13.40 3.18 -21.18
C ASP A 206 12.21 3.17 -20.20
N PRO A 207 12.06 4.26 -19.42
CA PRO A 207 11.16 4.25 -18.28
C PRO A 207 9.69 4.39 -18.64
N PRO A 208 8.80 3.77 -17.84
CA PRO A 208 7.37 4.00 -17.95
C PRO A 208 7.02 5.47 -17.64
N PRO A 209 5.89 5.97 -18.17
CA PRO A 209 5.42 7.32 -17.86
C PRO A 209 5.28 7.55 -16.34
N GLY A 210 5.76 8.71 -15.88
CA GLY A 210 5.76 9.09 -14.47
C GLY A 210 7.08 8.85 -13.74
N TRP A 211 8.00 8.08 -14.32
CA TRP A 211 9.33 7.82 -13.77
C TRP A 211 10.43 8.60 -14.50
N PRO A 212 11.46 9.11 -13.80
CA PRO A 212 11.60 9.16 -12.35
C PRO A 212 10.64 10.21 -11.74
N ARG A 213 10.35 10.09 -10.44
CA ARG A 213 9.64 11.15 -9.72
C ARG A 213 10.56 12.37 -9.57
N ASP A 214 10.11 13.52 -10.05
CA ASP A 214 10.79 14.78 -9.76
C ASP A 214 10.48 15.27 -8.33
N GLN A 215 11.12 16.36 -7.92
CA GLN A 215 10.94 16.90 -6.57
C GLN A 215 9.50 17.39 -6.30
N LEU A 216 8.79 17.88 -7.31
CA LEU A 216 7.41 18.33 -7.15
C LEU A 216 6.49 17.14 -6.87
N VAL A 217 6.57 16.10 -7.71
CA VAL A 217 5.82 14.85 -7.53
C VAL A 217 6.16 14.20 -6.20
N TRP A 218 7.44 14.23 -5.80
CA TRP A 218 7.88 13.70 -4.51
C TRP A 218 7.25 14.43 -3.33
N ASN A 219 7.24 15.76 -3.36
CA ASN A 219 6.60 16.56 -2.31
C ASN A 219 5.07 16.37 -2.28
N GLU A 220 4.42 16.25 -3.45
CA GLU A 220 2.98 15.96 -3.51
C GLU A 220 2.67 14.57 -2.93
N LEU A 221 3.47 13.55 -3.26
CA LEU A 221 3.32 12.20 -2.71
C LEU A 221 3.34 12.25 -1.18
N ARG A 222 4.34 12.91 -0.60
CA ARG A 222 4.52 13.03 0.86
C ARG A 222 3.34 13.71 1.54
N SER A 223 2.93 14.87 1.01
CA SER A 223 1.94 15.74 1.66
C SER A 223 0.48 15.36 1.40
N ALA A 224 0.19 14.53 0.39
CA ALA A 224 -1.18 14.15 0.06
C ALA A 224 -1.88 13.45 1.25
N ALA A 225 -3.01 13.99 1.71
CA ALA A 225 -3.74 13.53 2.91
C ALA A 225 -2.98 13.63 4.25
N ALA A 226 -1.71 14.06 4.27
CA ALA A 226 -0.93 14.20 5.48
C ALA A 226 -1.50 15.32 6.37
N PRO A 227 -1.67 15.10 7.69
CA PRO A 227 -2.08 16.16 8.60
C PRO A 227 -0.93 17.16 8.81
N ALA A 228 -1.26 18.44 9.01
CA ALA A 228 -0.26 19.48 9.25
C ALA A 228 0.56 19.27 10.53
N ARG A 229 -0.01 18.54 11.51
CA ARG A 229 0.67 18.05 12.71
C ARG A 229 0.19 16.62 13.00
N PRO A 230 1.01 15.77 13.63
CA PRO A 230 0.58 14.48 14.15
C PRO A 230 -0.73 14.57 14.95
N LEU A 231 -1.62 13.57 14.83
CA LEU A 231 -2.88 13.54 15.58
C LEU A 231 -2.63 13.45 17.09
N SER A 232 -1.59 12.73 17.49
CA SER A 232 -1.04 12.67 18.86
C SER A 232 -0.70 14.03 19.45
N GLN A 233 -0.29 14.99 18.61
CA GLN A 233 0.03 16.36 19.04
C GLN A 233 -1.15 17.31 18.88
N ALA A 234 -1.99 17.09 17.86
CA ALA A 234 -3.13 17.93 17.57
C ALA A 234 -4.31 17.72 18.50
N GLU A 235 -4.55 16.46 18.87
CA GLU A 235 -5.63 16.00 19.71
C GLU A 235 -5.03 14.99 20.73
N PRO A 236 -4.24 15.42 21.72
CA PRO A 236 -3.59 14.48 22.65
C PRO A 236 -4.61 13.70 23.48
N VAL A 237 -4.25 12.46 23.84
CA VAL A 237 -5.03 11.58 24.73
C VAL A 237 -4.13 11.05 25.84
N ASP A 238 -4.70 10.75 27.00
CA ASP A 238 -3.97 10.23 28.16
C ASP A 238 -3.81 8.68 28.13
N SER A 239 -4.53 8.02 27.23
CA SER A 239 -4.51 6.56 27.04
C SER A 239 -3.51 6.13 25.97
N PHE A 240 -3.50 4.83 25.64
CA PHE A 240 -2.78 4.34 24.47
C PHE A 240 -3.17 5.13 23.21
N ASP A 241 -2.17 5.50 22.42
CA ASP A 241 -2.33 6.33 21.22
C ASP A 241 -1.63 5.69 20.00
N PRO A 242 -2.40 5.13 19.05
CA PRO A 242 -1.84 4.52 17.85
C PRO A 242 -1.01 5.48 16.99
N ASP A 243 -1.36 6.77 16.89
CA ASP A 243 -0.59 7.74 16.10
C ASP A 243 0.75 8.04 16.76
N ALA A 244 0.76 8.24 18.08
CA ALA A 244 2.00 8.47 18.83
C ALA A 244 2.93 7.26 18.74
N LEU A 245 2.40 6.05 18.94
CA LEU A 245 3.17 4.81 18.86
C LEU A 245 3.76 4.62 17.45
N ALA A 246 2.93 4.74 16.40
CA ALA A 246 3.38 4.57 15.02
C ALA A 246 4.53 5.50 14.66
N ARG A 247 4.39 6.79 14.99
CA ARG A 247 5.43 7.78 14.71
C ARG A 247 6.69 7.52 15.52
N SER A 248 6.56 7.20 16.81
CA SER A 248 7.70 6.93 17.69
C SER A 248 8.50 5.70 17.25
N ILE A 249 7.83 4.61 16.89
CA ILE A 249 8.50 3.39 16.41
C ILE A 249 9.21 3.66 15.09
N HIS A 250 8.54 4.28 14.11
CA HIS A 250 9.16 4.55 12.81
C HIS A 250 10.35 5.50 12.94
N ASP A 251 10.23 6.58 13.74
CA ASP A 251 11.34 7.50 14.00
C ASP A 251 12.51 6.79 14.70
N ASN A 252 12.26 6.00 15.74
CA ASN A 252 13.33 5.28 16.43
C ASN A 252 14.03 4.24 15.54
N ILE A 253 13.27 3.46 14.75
CA ILE A 253 13.84 2.43 13.87
C ILE A 253 14.68 3.02 12.76
N TRP A 254 14.24 4.11 12.14
CA TRP A 254 14.85 4.62 10.91
C TRP A 254 15.75 5.83 11.12
N ASN A 255 15.45 6.69 12.11
CA ASN A 255 16.23 7.88 12.44
C ASN A 255 17.02 7.73 13.75
N GLY A 256 16.65 6.75 14.59
CA GLY A 256 17.26 6.48 15.89
C GLY A 256 18.18 5.26 15.89
N ASP A 257 18.20 4.54 17.01
CA ASP A 257 19.06 3.39 17.29
C ASP A 257 18.37 2.02 17.13
N GLY A 258 17.08 2.00 16.78
CA GLY A 258 16.30 0.77 16.61
C GLY A 258 15.94 0.04 17.90
N ALA A 259 16.09 0.66 19.08
CA ALA A 259 15.68 0.09 20.36
C ALA A 259 14.18 -0.29 20.40
N ALA A 260 13.34 0.44 19.65
CA ALA A 260 11.91 0.21 19.55
C ALA A 260 11.53 -1.21 19.12
N ILE A 261 12.40 -1.92 18.38
CA ILE A 261 12.16 -3.32 18.02
C ILE A 261 12.07 -4.19 19.28
N ALA A 262 12.96 -4.00 20.25
CA ALA A 262 12.94 -4.78 21.49
C ALA A 262 11.81 -4.33 22.44
N GLU A 263 11.43 -3.06 22.39
CA GLU A 263 10.47 -2.48 23.32
C GLU A 263 9.01 -2.73 22.90
N HIS A 264 8.74 -2.63 21.60
CA HIS A 264 7.37 -2.54 21.07
C HIS A 264 6.94 -3.71 20.19
N TYR A 265 7.83 -4.59 19.77
CA TYR A 265 7.43 -5.80 19.03
C TYR A 265 7.25 -6.97 19.98
N ASP A 266 6.33 -7.86 19.61
CA ASP A 266 6.21 -9.16 20.24
C ASP A 266 7.37 -10.07 19.79
N ALA A 267 7.86 -10.93 20.69
CA ALA A 267 8.99 -11.80 20.40
C ALA A 267 8.71 -12.81 19.26
N ASP A 268 7.44 -13.17 19.06
CA ASP A 268 6.96 -14.08 18.02
C ASP A 268 6.22 -13.34 16.89
N MET A 269 6.48 -12.02 16.73
CA MET A 269 5.84 -11.23 15.69
C MET A 269 6.03 -11.87 14.30
N ARG A 270 5.05 -11.70 13.42
CA ARG A 270 5.13 -12.17 12.03
C ARG A 270 5.34 -10.99 11.09
N PHE A 271 6.29 -11.10 10.18
CA PHE A 271 6.56 -10.08 9.18
C PHE A 271 6.35 -10.66 7.79
N GLU A 272 5.77 -9.86 6.92
CA GLU A 272 5.65 -10.13 5.50
C GLU A 272 5.90 -8.85 4.69
N GLY A 273 6.76 -8.88 3.68
CA GLY A 273 7.10 -7.68 2.94
C GLY A 273 7.66 -7.89 1.53
N VAL A 274 8.38 -6.89 1.06
CA VAL A 274 8.90 -6.81 -0.31
C VAL A 274 9.79 -8.00 -0.69
N THR A 275 9.76 -8.40 -1.96
CA THR A 275 10.54 -9.52 -2.53
C THR A 275 10.34 -10.85 -1.78
N ASP A 276 9.10 -11.14 -1.41
CA ASP A 276 8.69 -12.36 -0.68
C ASP A 276 9.43 -12.56 0.67
N ARG A 277 9.88 -11.48 1.32
CA ARG A 277 10.46 -11.56 2.67
C ARG A 277 9.37 -11.91 3.67
N GLU A 278 9.49 -13.06 4.31
CA GLU A 278 8.59 -13.51 5.37
C GLU A 278 9.41 -14.15 6.49
N PHE A 279 9.18 -13.73 7.74
CA PHE A 279 9.87 -14.30 8.90
C PHE A 279 9.08 -14.14 10.20
N VAL A 280 9.49 -14.90 11.21
CA VAL A 280 8.95 -14.86 12.57
C VAL A 280 10.04 -14.41 13.53
N GLY A 281 9.67 -13.51 14.44
CA GLY A 281 10.50 -13.02 15.52
C GLY A 281 11.36 -11.79 15.19
N THR A 282 11.79 -11.12 16.26
CA THR A 282 12.43 -9.79 16.19
C THR A 282 13.88 -9.83 15.73
N ASP A 283 14.58 -10.95 15.86
CA ASP A 283 15.97 -11.09 15.41
C ASP A 283 16.08 -11.00 13.89
N ALA A 284 15.22 -11.70 13.16
CA ALA A 284 15.16 -11.63 11.70
C ALA A 284 14.72 -10.24 11.22
N TYR A 285 13.77 -9.62 11.93
CA TYR A 285 13.34 -8.25 11.64
C TYR A 285 14.48 -7.24 11.81
N ARG A 286 15.23 -7.33 12.90
CA ARG A 286 16.41 -6.48 13.16
C ARG A 286 17.45 -6.64 12.06
N GLY A 287 17.76 -7.87 11.64
CA GLY A 287 18.69 -8.11 10.53
C GLY A 287 18.26 -7.45 9.22
N TYR A 288 16.96 -7.50 8.91
CA TYR A 288 16.39 -6.81 7.75
C TYR A 288 16.51 -5.27 7.85
N VAL A 289 16.19 -4.70 9.02
CA VAL A 289 16.34 -3.26 9.28
C VAL A 289 17.81 -2.83 9.17
N ASP A 290 18.73 -3.59 9.78
CA ASP A 290 20.18 -3.32 9.76
C ASP A 290 20.74 -3.38 8.33
N GLU A 291 20.25 -4.28 7.49
CA GLU A 291 20.62 -4.34 6.07
C GLU A 291 20.21 -3.06 5.32
N LEU A 292 18.98 -2.57 5.52
CA LEU A 292 18.54 -1.33 4.89
C LEU A 292 19.31 -0.10 5.42
N ARG A 293 19.55 -0.03 6.72
CA ARG A 293 20.36 1.05 7.34
C ARG A 293 21.82 1.00 6.89
N THR A 294 22.35 -0.18 6.60
CA THR A 294 23.70 -0.32 6.02
C THR A 294 23.74 0.23 4.61
N ALA A 295 22.74 -0.08 3.78
CA ALA A 295 22.66 0.43 2.40
C ALA A 295 22.52 1.97 2.35
N PHE A 296 21.76 2.53 3.29
CA PHE A 296 21.43 3.95 3.39
C PHE A 296 21.72 4.48 4.80
N PRO A 297 23.00 4.72 5.16
CA PRO A 297 23.39 5.09 6.53
C PRO A 297 22.94 6.49 6.94
N ASP A 298 22.60 7.35 5.99
CA ASP A 298 22.04 8.70 6.19
C ASP A 298 20.52 8.75 5.95
N LEU A 299 19.85 7.60 5.90
CA LEU A 299 18.41 7.53 5.69
C LEU A 299 17.67 8.34 6.75
N THR A 300 16.78 9.22 6.29
CA THR A 300 15.89 9.97 7.16
C THR A 300 14.45 9.73 6.72
N LEU A 301 13.67 9.10 7.59
CA LEU A 301 12.27 8.77 7.38
C LEU A 301 11.35 9.77 8.06
N GLN A 302 10.20 10.03 7.44
CA GLN A 302 9.07 10.73 8.04
C GLN A 302 7.80 9.89 7.89
N THR A 303 6.92 9.99 8.87
CA THR A 303 5.56 9.44 8.79
C THR A 303 4.63 10.45 8.13
N ASP A 304 4.15 10.13 6.93
CA ASP A 304 3.30 10.98 6.11
C ASP A 304 1.85 10.96 6.64
N GLU A 305 1.27 9.78 6.85
CA GLU A 305 -0.12 9.60 7.26
C GLU A 305 -0.29 8.33 8.11
N THR A 306 -1.12 8.41 9.15
CA THR A 306 -1.47 7.26 10.00
C THR A 306 -2.97 7.26 10.30
N TYR A 307 -3.62 6.11 10.15
CA TYR A 307 -4.99 5.86 10.57
C TYR A 307 -5.17 4.41 11.03
N TRP A 308 -6.21 4.16 11.80
CA TRP A 308 -6.37 2.88 12.49
C TRP A 308 -7.83 2.54 12.77
N MET A 309 -8.04 1.27 13.08
CA MET A 309 -9.27 0.72 13.65
C MET A 309 -8.94 -0.04 14.94
N GLY A 310 -9.90 -0.18 15.84
CA GLY A 310 -9.80 -1.05 17.00
C GLY A 310 -9.90 -0.32 18.33
N ASN A 311 -9.54 -1.04 19.39
CA ASN A 311 -9.63 -0.57 20.78
C ASN A 311 -8.71 -1.41 21.68
N ASP A 312 -8.59 -1.03 22.95
CA ASP A 312 -7.72 -1.71 23.92
C ASP A 312 -8.11 -3.17 24.21
N THR A 313 -9.37 -3.56 23.96
CA THR A 313 -9.86 -4.92 24.24
C THR A 313 -9.58 -5.88 23.07
N ASP A 314 -9.89 -5.45 21.85
CA ASP A 314 -9.76 -6.27 20.64
C ASP A 314 -8.37 -6.16 20.00
N GLY A 315 -7.59 -5.14 20.39
CA GLY A 315 -6.35 -4.72 19.74
C GLY A 315 -6.60 -3.72 18.62
N TRP A 316 -5.53 -3.40 17.90
CA TRP A 316 -5.51 -2.35 16.89
C TRP A 316 -5.01 -2.86 15.55
N LEU A 317 -5.61 -2.34 14.46
CA LEU A 317 -5.07 -2.41 13.11
C LEU A 317 -4.68 -1.00 12.69
N VAL A 318 -3.41 -0.79 12.35
CA VAL A 318 -2.86 0.54 12.04
C VAL A 318 -2.25 0.52 10.65
N SER A 319 -2.62 1.48 9.79
CA SER A 319 -1.94 1.75 8.53
C SER A 319 -1.10 3.01 8.65
N THR A 320 0.16 2.93 8.24
CA THR A 320 1.11 4.04 8.24
C THR A 320 1.77 4.18 6.88
N ARG A 321 1.54 5.30 6.21
CA ARG A 321 2.29 5.69 5.00
C ARG A 321 3.48 6.54 5.42
N TRP A 322 4.64 6.25 4.85
CA TRP A 322 5.89 6.92 5.20
C TRP A 322 6.76 7.15 3.97
N SER A 323 7.68 8.09 4.10
CA SER A 323 8.65 8.42 3.06
C SER A 323 10.01 8.70 3.67
N ALA A 324 11.07 8.44 2.90
CA ALA A 324 12.44 8.60 3.33
C ALA A 324 13.33 9.05 2.16
N ASP A 325 14.35 9.85 2.47
CA ASP A 325 15.47 10.10 1.57
C ASP A 325 16.72 9.44 2.17
N GLY A 326 17.57 8.85 1.34
CA GLY A 326 18.85 8.29 1.76
C GLY A 326 19.83 8.21 0.59
N THR A 327 21.13 8.15 0.89
CA THR A 327 22.20 8.02 -0.09
C THR A 327 22.69 6.57 -0.11
N HIS A 328 22.67 5.94 -1.28
CA HIS A 328 23.16 4.56 -1.43
C HIS A 328 24.68 4.51 -1.25
N SER A 329 25.13 4.25 -0.02
CA SER A 329 26.52 4.43 0.43
C SER A 329 27.13 3.19 1.06
N GLY A 330 26.32 2.17 1.36
CA GLY A 330 26.82 0.86 1.81
C GLY A 330 26.50 -0.26 0.83
N ALA A 331 27.38 -1.25 0.78
CA ALA A 331 27.21 -2.44 -0.02
C ALA A 331 26.35 -3.47 0.71
N THR A 332 25.23 -3.88 0.08
CA THR A 332 24.30 -4.89 0.61
C THR A 332 23.73 -5.71 -0.55
N ILE A 333 22.56 -6.34 -0.39
CA ILE A 333 21.75 -6.87 -1.51
C ILE A 333 21.46 -5.84 -2.61
N TYR A 334 21.56 -4.54 -2.32
CA TYR A 334 21.42 -3.48 -3.33
C TYR A 334 22.67 -3.32 -4.22
N GLY A 335 23.72 -4.11 -3.97
CA GLY A 335 24.99 -4.13 -4.68
C GLY A 335 25.94 -3.01 -4.25
N GLU A 336 26.94 -2.72 -5.06
CA GLU A 336 27.95 -1.69 -4.74
C GLU A 336 27.34 -0.29 -4.63
N PRO A 337 27.81 0.54 -3.66
CA PRO A 337 27.28 1.87 -3.40
C PRO A 337 27.50 2.80 -4.60
N THR A 338 26.45 3.53 -4.96
CA THR A 338 26.48 4.46 -6.09
C THR A 338 26.75 5.90 -5.67
N GLY A 339 26.65 6.21 -4.37
CA GLY A 339 26.77 7.57 -3.84
C GLY A 339 25.64 8.51 -4.28
N LYS A 340 24.57 8.01 -4.89
CA LYS A 340 23.42 8.80 -5.33
C LYS A 340 22.31 8.76 -4.29
N ARG A 341 21.55 9.85 -4.22
CA ARG A 341 20.33 9.94 -3.41
C ARG A 341 19.21 9.12 -4.02
N CYS A 342 18.46 8.44 -3.16
CA CYS A 342 17.31 7.64 -3.50
C CYS A 342 16.07 8.14 -2.74
N GLN A 343 14.92 8.08 -3.40
CA GLN A 343 13.61 8.33 -2.82
C GLN A 343 12.97 6.99 -2.47
N ILE A 344 12.65 6.79 -1.20
CA ILE A 344 12.05 5.55 -0.68
C ILE A 344 10.73 5.90 -0.03
N TRP A 345 9.65 5.23 -0.38
CA TRP A 345 8.36 5.38 0.30
C TRP A 345 7.69 4.04 0.46
N GLY A 346 6.87 3.94 1.50
CA GLY A 346 6.24 2.69 1.87
C GLY A 346 4.94 2.85 2.62
N ILE A 347 4.28 1.71 2.79
CA ILE A 347 3.11 1.55 3.63
C ILE A 347 3.37 0.36 4.54
N THR A 348 3.24 0.60 5.84
CA THR A 348 3.33 -0.41 6.88
C THR A 348 1.95 -0.59 7.50
N GLN A 349 1.45 -1.82 7.55
CA GLN A 349 0.27 -2.19 8.31
C GLN A 349 0.66 -3.04 9.52
N TRP A 350 0.14 -2.68 10.68
CA TRP A 350 0.36 -3.42 11.92
C TRP A 350 -0.91 -4.00 12.47
N ARG A 351 -0.77 -5.19 13.07
CA ARG A 351 -1.66 -5.67 14.12
C ARG A 351 -0.96 -5.51 15.46
N ILE A 352 -1.62 -4.80 16.37
CA ILE A 352 -1.13 -4.55 17.74
C ILE A 352 -2.06 -5.22 18.74
N ARG A 353 -1.48 -5.90 19.72
CA ARG A 353 -2.19 -6.48 20.87
C ARG A 353 -1.38 -6.20 22.13
N ASP A 354 -2.05 -5.84 23.21
CA ASP A 354 -1.42 -5.52 24.50
C ASP A 354 -0.26 -4.50 24.37
N GLY A 355 -0.43 -3.52 23.49
CA GLY A 355 0.57 -2.48 23.21
C GLY A 355 1.80 -2.95 22.41
N ARG A 356 1.80 -4.19 21.89
CA ARG A 356 2.91 -4.76 21.09
C ARG A 356 2.50 -5.07 19.65
N VAL A 357 3.40 -4.84 18.70
CA VAL A 357 3.25 -5.25 17.30
C VAL A 357 3.41 -6.78 17.22
N VAL A 358 2.32 -7.48 16.91
CA VAL A 358 2.29 -8.95 16.76
C VAL A 358 2.34 -9.39 15.30
N ARG A 359 2.04 -8.49 14.37
CA ARG A 359 2.16 -8.74 12.93
C ARG A 359 2.43 -7.44 12.18
N GLU A 360 3.33 -7.50 11.21
CA GLU A 360 3.67 -6.42 10.30
C GLU A 360 3.57 -6.90 8.85
N TRP A 361 2.88 -6.11 8.03
CA TRP A 361 2.99 -6.16 6.59
C TRP A 361 3.62 -4.87 6.11
N GLN A 362 4.70 -4.95 5.35
CA GLN A 362 5.42 -3.77 4.89
C GLN A 362 5.77 -3.89 3.42
N LEU A 363 5.24 -2.97 2.63
CA LEU A 363 5.75 -2.72 1.29
C LEU A 363 6.43 -1.36 1.24
N PHE A 364 7.53 -1.29 0.52
CA PHE A 364 8.09 -0.04 0.01
C PHE A 364 8.37 -0.21 -1.48
N ASN A 365 8.67 0.88 -2.17
CA ASN A 365 8.96 0.96 -3.60
C ASN A 365 10.28 0.25 -3.99
N GLU A 366 10.51 -0.99 -3.56
CA GLU A 366 11.81 -1.67 -3.68
C GLU A 366 12.26 -1.84 -5.14
N PHE A 367 11.36 -2.21 -6.05
CA PHE A 367 11.74 -2.36 -7.46
C PHE A 367 12.08 -1.01 -8.11
N ASP A 368 11.38 0.06 -7.73
CA ASP A 368 11.72 1.42 -8.13
C ASP A 368 13.07 1.88 -7.55
N LEU A 369 13.36 1.54 -6.29
CA LEU A 369 14.68 1.74 -5.70
C LEU A 369 15.78 1.05 -6.51
N MET A 370 15.53 -0.19 -6.97
CA MET A 370 16.45 -0.89 -7.86
C MET A 370 16.61 -0.17 -9.20
N MET A 371 15.54 0.38 -9.79
CA MET A 371 15.62 1.21 -11.01
C MET A 371 16.45 2.48 -10.78
N GLN A 372 16.27 3.18 -9.65
CA GLN A 372 17.04 4.36 -9.28
C GLN A 372 18.54 4.03 -9.18
N ILE A 373 18.88 2.92 -8.51
CA ILE A 373 20.27 2.46 -8.37
C ILE A 373 20.86 2.00 -9.70
N ALA A 374 20.08 1.28 -10.53
CA ALA A 374 20.52 0.85 -11.85
C ALA A 374 20.80 2.04 -12.78
N ARG A 375 19.97 3.09 -12.75
CA ARG A 375 20.23 4.34 -13.48
C ARG A 375 21.52 4.99 -13.02
N ALA A 376 21.70 5.09 -11.70
CA ALA A 376 22.88 5.70 -11.09
C ALA A 376 24.20 4.99 -11.44
N ARG A 377 24.17 3.68 -11.73
CA ARG A 377 25.36 2.92 -12.17
C ARG A 377 25.77 3.21 -13.62
N ASN A 378 24.85 3.73 -14.42
CA ASN A 378 25.05 4.04 -15.84
C ASN A 378 25.28 5.54 -16.10
N GLU A 379 25.18 6.38 -15.06
CA GLU A 379 25.56 7.80 -15.07
C GLU A 379 27.04 7.97 -14.69
#